data_AF-A0A0N5AQ18-F1
#
_entry.id   AF-A0A0N5AQ18-F1
#
_cell.length_a   1.000
_cell.length_b   1.000
_cell.length_c   1.000
_cell.angle_alpha   90.00
_cell.angle_beta   90.00
_cell.angle_gamma   90.00
#
_symmetry.space_group_name_H-M   'P 1'
#
loop_
_entity.id
_entity.type
_entity.pdbx_description
1 polymer ?
#
loop_
_entity_poly.entity_id
_entity_poly.type
_entity_poly.pdbx_seq_one_letter_code
_entity_poly.pdbx_strand_id
1 'polypeptide(L)'
;MLGGCCVCADENGWDANPLVYCDGPNCEVAVHQGCYGIIKVPEGEWYCAKCADLLTHMKLNGGENVMEMHESPRCELCPFGNGALKRTDSGVQLAIIGWAHVICALYIPEVRFGDVHSMDPVILTDVPLERSIIFIMLIIYLSINAWYLMACKLFRYQQPCYLCLERGERKQALQGACMSCNKIGCKRVFHVTCAQAEGLLCEEGAGSKNVKYCGYCSQHAKKAVCFSIF
;
A
#
# COMPACT_ATOMS: atom_id res chain seq x y z
N MET A 1 17.01 11.17 4.52
CA MET A 1 16.21 12.05 3.65
C MET A 1 16.21 11.45 2.27
N LEU A 2 15.10 10.84 1.84
CA LEU A 2 14.90 10.45 0.45
C LEU A 2 14.28 11.68 -0.23
N GLY A 3 15.02 12.33 -1.13
CA GLY A 3 14.49 13.44 -1.92
C GLY A 3 13.63 12.87 -3.04
N GLY A 4 12.31 13.04 -2.99
CA GLY A 4 11.42 12.59 -4.06
C GLY A 4 10.07 12.08 -3.60
N CYS A 5 9.26 11.62 -4.56
CA CYS A 5 7.94 11.07 -4.29
C CYS A 5 8.03 9.68 -3.66
N CYS A 6 7.43 9.50 -2.49
CA CYS A 6 7.42 8.20 -1.79
C CYS A 6 6.49 7.14 -2.42
N VAL A 7 5.87 7.42 -3.57
CA VAL A 7 5.03 6.49 -4.33
C VAL A 7 5.75 5.98 -5.59
N CYS A 8 6.23 6.87 -6.47
CA CYS A 8 6.91 6.48 -7.72
C CYS A 8 8.44 6.47 -7.62
N ALA A 9 9.02 6.97 -6.52
CA ALA A 9 10.47 7.10 -6.31
C ALA A 9 11.20 8.07 -7.26
N ASP A 10 10.48 8.87 -8.05
CA ASP A 10 11.07 9.97 -8.83
C ASP A 10 11.33 11.19 -7.93
N GLU A 11 12.48 11.83 -8.13
CA GLU A 11 12.96 12.96 -7.36
C GLU A 11 12.39 14.31 -7.86
N ASN A 12 11.95 14.38 -9.12
CA ASN A 12 11.58 15.62 -9.79
C ASN A 12 10.07 15.88 -9.73
N GLY A 13 9.66 17.13 -9.51
CA GLY A 13 8.29 17.59 -9.76
C GLY A 13 8.16 18.30 -11.11
N TRP A 14 6.96 18.33 -11.68
CA TRP A 14 6.68 19.04 -12.95
C TRP A 14 5.55 20.05 -12.79
N ASP A 15 5.47 21.05 -13.66
CA ASP A 15 4.42 22.09 -13.59
C ASP A 15 3.00 21.52 -13.62
N ALA A 16 2.76 20.48 -14.42
CA ALA A 16 1.46 19.81 -14.52
C ALA A 16 1.24 18.71 -13.47
N ASN A 17 2.29 18.32 -12.74
CA ASN A 17 2.26 17.27 -11.74
C ASN A 17 3.32 17.55 -10.66
N PRO A 18 3.11 18.58 -9.83
CA PRO A 18 4.12 19.05 -8.89
C PRO A 18 4.35 18.04 -7.77
N LEU A 19 5.54 18.09 -7.18
CA LEU A 19 5.86 17.36 -5.95
C LEU A 19 5.36 18.18 -4.75
N VAL A 20 4.46 17.59 -3.96
CA VAL A 20 3.78 18.22 -2.83
C VAL A 20 4.25 17.58 -1.52
N TYR A 21 4.57 18.42 -0.54
CA TYR A 21 5.06 18.01 0.78
C TYR A 21 3.98 18.20 1.82
N CYS A 22 3.88 17.25 2.77
CA CYS A 22 2.93 17.33 3.87
C CYS A 22 3.46 18.26 4.98
N ASP A 23 2.66 19.26 5.38
CA ASP A 23 2.98 20.20 6.46
C ASP A 23 2.64 19.66 7.86
N GLY A 24 2.20 18.41 7.95
CA GLY A 24 1.91 17.74 9.22
C GLY A 24 3.17 17.55 10.08
N PRO A 25 3.06 17.68 11.42
CA PRO A 25 4.21 17.56 12.31
C PRO A 25 4.84 16.17 12.23
N ASN A 26 6.17 16.12 12.09
CA ASN A 26 6.95 14.88 11.94
C ASN A 26 6.48 13.99 10.77
N CYS A 27 5.95 14.59 9.70
CA CYS A 27 5.53 13.87 8.51
C CYS A 27 6.52 14.08 7.35
N GLU A 28 7.08 12.99 6.83
CA GLU A 28 8.03 13.02 5.71
C GLU A 28 7.36 12.69 4.37
N VAL A 29 6.03 12.81 4.28
CA VAL A 29 5.30 12.47 3.05
C VAL A 29 5.53 13.55 2.01
N ALA A 30 6.25 13.18 0.95
CA ALA A 30 6.33 13.92 -0.30
C ALA A 30 5.75 13.06 -1.43
N VAL A 31 4.83 13.62 -2.21
CA VAL A 31 4.12 12.90 -3.28
C VAL A 31 3.83 13.81 -4.46
N HIS A 32 3.84 13.26 -5.67
CA HIS A 32 3.26 13.98 -6.79
C HIS A 32 1.76 14.12 -6.64
N GLN A 33 1.21 15.21 -7.20
CA GLN A 33 -0.22 15.44 -7.27
C GLN A 33 -0.98 14.21 -7.79
N GLY A 34 -0.55 13.68 -8.94
CA GLY A 34 -1.14 12.50 -9.58
C GLY A 34 -0.85 11.18 -8.87
N CYS A 35 0.29 11.05 -8.19
CA CYS A 35 0.64 9.82 -7.46
C CYS A 35 -0.16 9.63 -6.17
N TYR A 36 -0.83 10.66 -5.67
CA TYR A 36 -1.63 10.61 -4.44
C TYR A 36 -3.11 10.97 -4.64
N GLY A 37 -3.49 11.37 -5.86
CA GLY A 37 -4.86 11.78 -6.19
C GLY A 37 -5.25 13.12 -5.57
N ILE A 38 -4.34 14.10 -5.57
CA ILE A 38 -4.62 15.46 -5.09
C ILE A 38 -5.41 16.19 -6.19
N ILE A 39 -6.72 16.37 -5.98
CA ILE A 39 -7.62 17.00 -6.97
C ILE A 39 -7.18 18.43 -7.31
N LYS A 40 -6.81 19.21 -6.28
CA LYS A 40 -6.28 20.56 -6.43
C LYS A 40 -5.22 20.80 -5.37
N VAL A 41 -4.03 21.23 -5.79
CA VAL A 41 -2.98 21.65 -4.86
C VAL A 41 -3.42 22.97 -4.21
N PRO A 42 -3.47 23.05 -2.87
CA PRO A 42 -3.85 24.29 -2.17
C PRO A 42 -2.74 25.35 -2.32
N GLU A 43 -3.11 26.63 -2.22
CA GLU A 43 -2.14 27.74 -2.22
C GLU A 43 -1.37 27.88 -0.89
N GLY A 44 -1.84 27.19 0.16
CA GLY A 44 -1.23 27.17 1.49
C GLY A 44 -0.90 25.76 1.94
N GLU A 45 -1.05 25.50 3.24
CA GLU A 45 -0.69 24.21 3.84
C GLU A 45 -1.46 23.03 3.23
N TRP A 46 -0.74 21.94 3.01
CA TRP A 46 -1.31 20.66 2.59
C TRP A 46 -0.99 19.56 3.58
N TYR A 47 -1.99 18.74 3.90
CA TYR A 47 -1.86 17.63 4.82
C TYR A 47 -2.23 16.32 4.12
N CYS A 48 -1.36 15.32 4.21
CA CYS A 48 -1.71 13.96 3.78
C CYS A 48 -2.89 13.42 4.61
N ALA A 49 -3.59 12.40 4.10
CA ALA A 49 -4.79 11.86 4.74
C ALA A 49 -4.56 11.45 6.21
N LYS A 50 -3.38 10.89 6.53
CA LYS A 50 -2.97 10.56 7.90
C LYS A 50 -2.92 11.79 8.81
N CYS A 51 -2.27 12.87 8.37
CA CYS A 51 -2.13 14.08 9.17
C CYS A 51 -3.45 14.85 9.27
N ALA A 52 -4.24 14.89 8.20
CA ALA A 52 -5.56 15.51 8.20
C ALA A 52 -6.51 14.81 9.19
N ASP A 53 -6.48 13.48 9.26
CA ASP A 53 -7.24 12.70 10.24
C ASP A 53 -6.81 13.03 11.68
N LEU A 54 -5.50 13.00 11.94
CA LEU A 54 -4.94 13.35 13.24
C LEU A 54 -5.35 14.76 13.70
N LEU A 55 -5.26 15.75 12.82
CA LEU A 55 -5.66 17.13 13.12
C LEU A 55 -7.17 17.25 13.40
N THR A 56 -7.99 16.47 12.70
CA THR A 56 -9.44 16.44 12.92
C THR A 56 -9.75 15.89 14.32
N HIS A 57 -9.10 14.79 14.72
CA HIS A 57 -9.24 14.23 16.05
C HIS A 57 -8.71 15.16 17.16
N MET A 58 -7.62 15.90 16.91
CA MET A 58 -7.08 16.89 17.85
C MET A 58 -8.05 18.05 18.11
N LYS A 59 -8.70 18.58 17.06
CA LYS A 59 -9.66 19.69 17.19
C LYS A 59 -10.90 19.30 17.99
N LEU A 60 -11.36 18.06 17.84
CA LEU A 60 -12.55 17.57 18.54
C LEU A 60 -12.31 17.33 20.04
N ASN A 61 -11.08 16.97 20.43
CA ASN A 61 -10.72 16.65 21.82
C ASN A 61 -10.09 17.82 22.59
N GLY A 62 -10.26 19.06 22.13
CA GLY A 62 -9.87 20.26 22.90
C GLY A 62 -8.36 20.51 23.00
N GLY A 63 -7.52 19.91 22.14
CA GLY A 63 -6.10 20.24 22.03
C GLY A 63 -5.18 19.68 23.12
N GLU A 64 -5.66 18.76 23.98
CA GLU A 64 -4.77 17.99 24.86
C GLU A 64 -3.87 17.04 24.04
N ASN A 65 -2.74 16.61 24.61
CA ASN A 65 -1.69 15.79 23.96
C ASN A 65 -2.22 14.43 23.45
N VAL A 66 -2.93 14.42 22.33
CA VAL A 66 -3.53 13.21 21.71
C VAL A 66 -2.49 12.26 21.13
N MET A 67 -1.20 12.62 21.18
CA MET A 67 -0.10 11.77 20.72
C MET A 67 0.09 10.51 21.60
N GLU A 68 -0.45 10.47 22.82
CA GLU A 68 -0.14 9.40 23.78
C GLU A 68 -1.04 8.16 23.68
N MET A 69 -2.14 8.16 22.91
CA MET A 69 -3.10 7.03 22.99
C MET A 69 -3.54 6.40 21.67
N HIS A 70 -3.23 7.01 20.51
CA HIS A 70 -3.61 6.42 19.23
C HIS A 70 -2.43 5.70 18.58
N GLU A 71 -2.54 4.38 18.41
CA GLU A 71 -1.58 3.61 17.63
C GLU A 71 -1.46 4.23 16.23
N SER A 72 -0.23 4.54 15.82
CA SER A 72 0.03 5.17 14.52
C SER A 72 -0.57 4.30 13.40
N PRO A 73 -1.32 4.89 12.46
CA PRO A 73 -1.98 4.10 11.43
C PRO A 73 -0.96 3.34 10.60
N ARG A 74 -1.15 2.02 10.50
CA ARG A 74 -0.29 1.11 9.73
C ARG A 74 -1.04 0.61 8.50
N CYS A 75 -0.27 0.35 7.45
CA CYS A 75 -0.80 -0.26 6.24
C CYS A 75 -1.28 -1.69 6.52
N GLU A 76 -2.46 -2.05 6.03
CA GLU A 76 -3.00 -3.41 6.15
C GLU A 76 -2.33 -4.41 5.18
N LEU A 77 -1.59 -3.90 4.20
CA LEU A 77 -0.96 -4.69 3.13
C LEU A 77 0.54 -4.94 3.35
N CYS A 78 1.17 -4.29 4.32
CA CYS A 78 2.59 -4.47 4.62
C CYS A 78 2.90 -4.10 6.08
N PRO A 79 4.08 -4.43 6.64
CA PRO A 79 4.38 -4.21 8.05
C PRO A 79 4.71 -2.74 8.42
N PHE A 80 4.62 -1.79 7.49
CA PHE A 80 5.11 -0.41 7.66
C PHE A 80 3.98 0.62 7.78
N GLY A 81 4.22 1.72 8.51
CA GLY A 81 3.24 2.82 8.73
C GLY A 81 3.71 4.22 8.29
N ASN A 82 4.94 4.35 7.80
CA ASN A 82 5.46 5.58 7.20
C ASN A 82 5.11 5.68 5.71
N GLY A 83 5.20 6.86 5.09
CA GLY A 83 4.87 7.06 3.68
C GLY A 83 3.40 7.41 3.41
N ALA A 84 3.03 7.40 2.13
CA ALA A 84 1.73 7.87 1.66
C ALA A 84 0.61 6.85 1.88
N LEU A 85 -0.27 7.13 2.83
CA LEU A 85 -1.42 6.30 3.20
C LEU A 85 -2.75 6.91 2.75
N LYS A 86 -3.73 6.06 2.43
CA LYS A 86 -5.15 6.39 2.22
C LYS A 86 -6.03 5.46 3.05
N ARG A 87 -7.29 5.86 3.28
CA ARG A 87 -8.23 5.05 4.07
C ARG A 87 -8.65 3.83 3.26
N THR A 88 -8.97 2.76 3.96
CA THR A 88 -9.53 1.56 3.34
C THR A 88 -11.05 1.49 3.55
N ASP A 89 -11.73 0.74 2.69
CA ASP A 89 -13.15 0.39 2.84
C ASP A 89 -13.43 -0.54 4.03
N SER A 90 -12.40 -1.23 4.53
CA SER A 90 -12.47 -2.10 5.71
C SER A 90 -12.93 -1.35 6.96
N GLY A 91 -12.65 -0.04 7.03
CA GLY A 91 -13.13 0.80 8.13
C GLY A 91 -14.61 1.11 8.14
N VAL A 92 -15.31 0.86 7.03
CA VAL A 92 -16.78 1.00 6.97
C VAL A 92 -17.47 -0.22 7.58
N GLN A 93 -16.83 -1.40 7.56
CA GLN A 93 -17.45 -2.67 7.97
C GLN A 93 -17.24 -3.04 9.44
N LEU A 94 -16.10 -2.66 10.04
CA LEU A 94 -15.70 -3.14 11.37
C LEU A 94 -15.49 -2.04 12.43
N ALA A 95 -15.90 -0.80 12.14
CA ALA A 95 -15.71 0.37 13.02
C ALA A 95 -14.24 0.65 13.44
N ILE A 96 -13.27 0.06 12.72
CA ILE A 96 -11.83 0.29 12.89
C ILE A 96 -11.33 1.04 11.67
N ILE A 97 -10.73 2.21 11.81
CA ILE A 97 -10.19 2.95 10.68
C ILE A 97 -9.02 2.16 10.06
N GLY A 98 -9.26 1.62 8.86
CA GLY A 98 -8.25 0.92 8.09
C GLY A 98 -7.45 1.85 7.16
N TRP A 99 -6.20 1.47 6.88
CA TRP A 99 -5.25 2.26 6.10
C TRP A 99 -4.44 1.37 5.17
N ALA A 100 -4.14 1.88 3.98
CA ALA A 100 -3.25 1.21 3.04
C ALA A 100 -2.34 2.22 2.36
N HIS A 101 -1.13 1.79 2.02
CA HIS A 101 -0.25 2.59 1.18
C HIS A 101 -0.81 2.69 -0.23
N VAL A 102 -0.69 3.87 -0.83
CA VAL A 102 -1.01 4.07 -2.24
C VAL A 102 -0.16 3.15 -3.12
N ILE A 103 1.14 3.02 -2.83
CA ILE A 103 2.01 2.12 -3.60
C ILE A 103 1.61 0.65 -3.45
N CYS A 104 1.24 0.19 -2.24
CA CYS A 104 0.76 -1.18 -2.07
C CYS A 104 -0.51 -1.44 -2.89
N ALA A 105 -1.42 -0.47 -2.94
CA ALA A 105 -2.64 -0.56 -3.73
C ALA A 105 -2.37 -0.58 -5.24
N LEU A 106 -1.34 0.12 -5.73
CA LEU A 106 -0.97 0.11 -7.15
C LEU A 106 -0.36 -1.24 -7.60
N TYR A 107 0.47 -1.87 -6.76
CA TYR A 107 1.26 -3.04 -7.13
C TYR A 107 0.64 -4.38 -6.72
N ILE A 108 -0.45 -4.37 -5.93
CA ILE A 108 -1.25 -5.57 -5.65
C ILE A 108 -2.45 -5.58 -6.61
N PRO A 109 -2.46 -6.47 -7.63
CA PRO A 109 -3.46 -6.48 -8.70
C PRO A 109 -4.93 -6.54 -8.26
N GLU A 110 -5.18 -7.14 -7.09
CA GLU A 110 -6.52 -7.32 -6.54
C GLU A 110 -7.02 -6.08 -5.76
N VAL A 111 -6.13 -5.16 -5.39
CA VAL A 111 -6.49 -3.91 -4.71
C VAL A 111 -6.96 -2.89 -5.75
N ARG A 112 -7.98 -2.11 -5.40
CA ARG A 112 -8.54 -1.08 -6.28
C ARG A 112 -8.71 0.23 -5.53
N PHE A 113 -8.95 1.31 -6.27
CA PHE A 113 -9.41 2.58 -5.70
C PHE A 113 -10.89 2.75 -5.98
N GLY A 114 -11.65 3.24 -4.99
CA GLY A 114 -13.07 3.54 -5.16
C GLY A 114 -13.30 4.64 -6.20
N ASP A 115 -12.46 5.67 -6.14
CA ASP A 115 -12.31 6.67 -7.20
C ASP A 115 -10.84 6.77 -7.64
N VAL A 116 -10.60 6.70 -8.94
CA VAL A 116 -9.25 6.68 -9.52
C VAL A 116 -8.60 8.05 -9.60
N HIS A 117 -9.36 9.14 -9.50
CA HIS A 117 -8.85 10.51 -9.55
C HIS A 117 -8.42 10.99 -8.16
N SER A 118 -9.24 10.70 -7.15
CA SER A 118 -8.91 10.96 -5.76
C SER A 118 -8.00 9.88 -5.17
N MET A 119 -7.93 8.70 -5.79
CA MET A 119 -7.25 7.51 -5.27
C MET A 119 -7.71 7.18 -3.82
N ASP A 120 -9.00 7.31 -3.55
CA ASP A 120 -9.60 7.12 -2.23
C ASP A 120 -11.08 6.67 -2.35
N PRO A 121 -11.57 5.75 -1.49
CA PRO A 121 -10.80 4.90 -0.58
C PRO A 121 -10.06 3.77 -1.32
N VAL A 122 -9.10 3.15 -0.65
CA VAL A 122 -8.49 1.89 -1.10
C VAL A 122 -9.46 0.75 -0.80
N ILE A 123 -9.87 0.03 -1.83
CA ILE A 123 -10.82 -1.08 -1.75
C ILE A 123 -10.05 -2.38 -1.49
N LEU A 124 -10.22 -2.92 -0.29
CA LEU A 124 -9.67 -4.20 0.14
C LEU A 124 -10.73 -5.31 0.20
N THR A 125 -12.02 -5.03 -0.02
CA THR A 125 -13.05 -6.09 -0.01
C THR A 125 -12.75 -7.22 -1.01
N ASP A 126 -12.10 -6.89 -2.12
CA ASP A 126 -11.67 -7.87 -3.15
C ASP A 126 -10.38 -8.62 -2.76
N VAL A 127 -9.72 -8.17 -1.68
CA VAL A 127 -8.52 -8.76 -1.07
C VAL A 127 -8.96 -9.58 0.15
N PRO A 128 -9.03 -10.91 0.07
CA PRO A 128 -9.61 -11.70 1.15
C PRO A 128 -8.76 -11.59 2.42
N LEU A 129 -9.30 -10.88 3.42
CA LEU A 129 -8.76 -10.78 4.78
C LEU A 129 -8.89 -12.13 5.50
N GLU A 130 -7.94 -13.02 5.28
CA GLU A 130 -7.79 -14.18 6.16
C GLU A 130 -7.12 -13.77 7.47
N ARG A 131 -7.88 -13.25 8.46
CA ARG A 131 -7.49 -13.37 9.88
C ARG A 131 -8.62 -13.56 10.91
N SER A 132 -9.91 -13.52 10.57
CA SER A 132 -10.97 -13.61 11.60
C SER A 132 -12.12 -14.61 11.36
N ILE A 133 -12.19 -15.33 10.23
CA ILE A 133 -13.39 -16.15 9.91
C ILE A 133 -13.15 -17.67 9.92
N ILE A 134 -11.93 -18.16 10.19
CA ILE A 134 -11.68 -19.62 10.19
C ILE A 134 -12.16 -20.29 11.48
N PHE A 135 -12.29 -19.57 12.60
CA PHE A 135 -12.77 -20.18 13.85
C PHE A 135 -14.30 -20.36 13.91
N ILE A 136 -15.05 -19.55 13.16
CA ILE A 136 -16.53 -19.59 13.16
C ILE A 136 -17.07 -20.44 12.00
N MET A 137 -16.35 -20.54 10.87
CA MET A 137 -16.78 -21.35 9.71
C MET A 137 -16.46 -22.85 9.82
N LEU A 138 -15.57 -23.26 10.74
CA LEU A 138 -15.33 -24.69 10.99
C LEU A 138 -16.53 -25.39 11.65
N ILE A 139 -17.37 -24.64 12.37
CA ILE A 139 -18.53 -25.18 13.09
C ILE A 139 -19.77 -25.30 12.16
N ILE A 140 -19.84 -24.54 11.06
CA ILE A 140 -21.08 -24.43 10.26
C ILE A 140 -20.98 -25.17 8.90
N TYR A 141 -19.78 -25.46 8.38
CA TYR A 141 -19.62 -25.97 7.01
C TYR A 141 -19.38 -27.48 6.88
N LEU A 142 -20.16 -28.29 7.61
CA LEU A 142 -20.45 -29.68 7.24
C LEU A 142 -21.56 -29.68 6.16
N SER A 143 -21.35 -29.06 5.01
CA SER A 143 -22.10 -29.38 3.78
C SER A 143 -21.59 -28.61 2.55
N ILE A 144 -20.89 -29.36 1.68
CA ILE A 144 -21.13 -29.38 0.23
C ILE A 144 -20.68 -28.12 -0.58
N ASN A 145 -19.61 -28.35 -1.37
CA ASN A 145 -19.33 -27.77 -2.71
C ASN A 145 -18.92 -26.30 -2.88
N ALA A 146 -17.91 -25.81 -2.15
CA ALA A 146 -17.19 -24.58 -2.52
C ALA A 146 -15.64 -24.69 -2.48
N TRP A 147 -15.10 -25.91 -2.38
CA TRP A 147 -13.67 -26.14 -2.13
C TRP A 147 -12.75 -25.71 -3.30
N TYR A 148 -13.27 -25.62 -4.53
CA TYR A 148 -12.43 -25.44 -5.73
C TYR A 148 -12.10 -23.97 -6.05
N LEU A 149 -12.92 -23.01 -5.60
CA LEU A 149 -12.68 -21.57 -5.76
C LEU A 149 -11.90 -20.95 -4.59
N MET A 150 -11.88 -21.63 -3.45
CA MET A 150 -11.18 -21.20 -2.22
C MET A 150 -9.65 -21.31 -2.38
N ALA A 151 -9.14 -22.28 -3.14
CA ALA A 151 -7.73 -22.66 -3.13
C ALA A 151 -6.77 -21.67 -3.82
N CYS A 152 -7.22 -20.89 -4.83
CA CYS A 152 -6.36 -19.92 -5.52
C CYS A 152 -6.32 -18.53 -4.85
N LYS A 153 -7.27 -18.23 -3.95
CA LYS A 153 -7.52 -16.89 -3.40
C LYS A 153 -6.85 -16.63 -2.03
N LEU A 154 -6.22 -17.65 -1.45
CA LEU A 154 -5.60 -17.69 -0.11
C LEU A 154 -4.08 -17.36 -0.09
N PHE A 155 -3.47 -17.16 -1.25
CA PHE A 155 -2.02 -17.31 -1.39
C PHE A 155 -1.20 -16.07 -0.97
N ARG A 156 -1.75 -14.85 -0.98
CA ARG A 156 -0.92 -13.63 -0.78
C ARG A 156 -0.60 -13.27 0.68
N TYR A 157 -1.50 -13.57 1.61
CA TYR A 157 -1.28 -13.35 3.06
C TYR A 157 -0.56 -14.51 3.75
N GLN A 158 -0.47 -15.67 3.09
CA GLN A 158 0.14 -16.88 3.63
C GLN A 158 1.61 -17.09 3.20
N GLN A 159 2.08 -16.36 2.18
CA GLN A 159 3.43 -16.52 1.69
C GLN A 159 4.36 -15.50 2.34
N PRO A 160 5.46 -15.94 2.98
CA PRO A 160 6.36 -15.03 3.67
C PRO A 160 7.16 -14.20 2.67
N CYS A 161 7.25 -12.89 2.89
CA CYS A 161 8.11 -12.00 2.12
C CYS A 161 9.57 -12.48 2.21
N TYR A 162 10.16 -12.84 1.06
CA TYR A 162 11.53 -13.38 1.04
C TYR A 162 12.56 -12.34 1.49
N LEU A 163 12.33 -11.05 1.20
CA LEU A 163 13.22 -9.95 1.61
C LEU A 163 13.24 -9.79 3.13
N CYS A 164 12.08 -9.82 3.79
CA CYS A 164 12.01 -9.82 5.25
C CYS A 164 12.70 -11.06 5.85
N LEU A 165 12.56 -12.23 5.22
CA LEU A 165 13.25 -13.44 5.67
C LEU A 165 14.77 -13.33 5.53
N GLU A 166 15.27 -12.76 4.43
CA GLU A 166 16.71 -12.49 4.22
C GLU A 166 17.26 -11.50 5.25
N ARG A 167 16.45 -10.53 5.69
CA ARG A 167 16.78 -9.60 6.79
C ARG A 167 16.65 -10.22 8.19
N GLY A 168 16.15 -11.45 8.32
CA GLY A 168 15.90 -12.12 9.61
C GLY A 168 14.59 -11.73 10.30
N GLU A 169 13.75 -10.92 9.66
CA GLU A 169 12.51 -10.35 10.21
C GLU A 169 11.31 -11.28 10.00
N ARG A 170 11.35 -12.50 10.56
CA ARG A 170 10.32 -13.53 10.35
C ARG A 170 8.89 -13.08 10.69
N LYS A 171 8.73 -12.26 11.73
CA LYS A 171 7.41 -11.75 12.14
C LYS A 171 6.82 -10.79 11.10
N GLN A 172 7.66 -9.94 10.50
CA GLN A 172 7.23 -9.00 9.46
C GLN A 172 6.95 -9.73 8.14
N ALA A 173 7.74 -10.77 7.85
CA ALA A 173 7.55 -11.57 6.64
C ALA A 173 6.14 -12.14 6.49
N LEU A 174 5.45 -12.42 7.61
CA LEU A 174 4.11 -12.99 7.67
C LEU A 174 2.98 -11.94 7.83
N GLN A 175 3.27 -10.65 7.74
CA GLN A 175 2.28 -9.58 7.87
C GLN A 175 1.87 -9.05 6.50
N GLY A 176 0.61 -8.63 6.34
CA GLY A 176 0.15 -8.02 5.09
C GLY A 176 0.15 -8.99 3.89
N ALA A 177 0.12 -8.40 2.68
CA ALA A 177 0.01 -9.12 1.42
C ALA A 177 1.30 -9.00 0.61
N CYS A 178 1.73 -10.11 0.00
CA CYS A 178 2.88 -10.11 -0.90
C CYS A 178 2.47 -10.02 -2.37
N MET A 179 3.30 -9.35 -3.18
CA MET A 179 3.28 -9.45 -4.63
C MET A 179 4.24 -10.54 -5.11
N SER A 180 3.96 -11.11 -6.28
CA SER A 180 4.79 -12.14 -6.90
C SER A 180 5.76 -11.54 -7.92
N CYS A 181 6.94 -12.14 -8.07
CA CYS A 181 7.84 -11.79 -9.15
C CYS A 181 7.18 -12.02 -10.52
N ASN A 182 7.25 -11.03 -11.41
CA ASN A 182 6.64 -11.09 -12.75
C ASN A 182 7.34 -12.07 -13.72
N LYS A 183 8.51 -12.62 -13.35
CA LYS A 183 9.20 -13.63 -14.16
C LYS A 183 8.42 -14.95 -14.15
N ILE A 184 7.98 -15.40 -15.33
CA ILE A 184 7.32 -16.70 -15.52
C ILE A 184 8.14 -17.82 -14.88
N GLY A 185 7.50 -18.63 -14.03
CA GLY A 185 8.10 -19.74 -13.30
C GLY A 185 8.79 -19.37 -11.99
N CYS A 186 8.95 -18.08 -11.67
CA CYS A 186 9.48 -17.65 -10.37
C CYS A 186 8.40 -17.72 -9.29
N LYS A 187 8.74 -18.30 -8.13
CA LYS A 187 7.84 -18.42 -6.96
C LYS A 187 8.16 -17.43 -5.84
N ARG A 188 9.10 -16.49 -6.07
CA ARG A 188 9.47 -15.52 -5.04
C ARG A 188 8.36 -14.48 -4.89
N VAL A 189 8.03 -14.20 -3.64
CA VAL A 189 7.06 -13.17 -3.26
C VAL A 189 7.65 -12.23 -2.22
N PHE A 190 7.20 -10.98 -2.23
CA PHE A 190 7.73 -9.93 -1.38
C PHE A 190 6.68 -8.83 -1.15
N HIS A 191 6.79 -8.08 -0.06
CA HIS A 191 5.99 -6.87 0.11
C HIS A 191 6.37 -5.83 -0.94
N VAL A 192 5.38 -5.05 -1.37
CA VAL A 192 5.60 -3.94 -2.31
C VAL A 192 6.61 -2.95 -1.76
N THR A 193 6.45 -2.54 -0.49
CA THR A 193 7.35 -1.61 0.21
C THR A 193 8.76 -2.18 0.42
N CYS A 194 8.90 -3.49 0.64
CA CYS A 194 10.23 -4.12 0.68
C CYS A 194 10.91 -4.07 -0.70
N ALA A 195 10.16 -4.34 -1.78
CA ALA A 195 10.69 -4.22 -3.12
C ALA A 195 11.00 -2.77 -3.52
N GLN A 196 10.20 -1.81 -3.07
CA GLN A 196 10.46 -0.38 -3.27
C GLN A 196 11.82 0.01 -2.67
N ALA A 197 12.08 -0.40 -1.42
CA ALA A 197 13.33 -0.11 -0.72
C ALA A 197 14.57 -0.73 -1.41
N GLU A 198 14.38 -1.81 -2.17
CA GLU A 198 15.44 -2.51 -2.92
C GLU A 198 15.46 -2.13 -4.41
N GLY A 199 14.62 -1.20 -4.87
CA GLY A 199 14.54 -0.78 -6.27
C GLY A 199 14.07 -1.88 -7.24
N LEU A 200 13.19 -2.77 -6.78
CA LEU A 200 12.74 -3.97 -7.49
C LEU A 200 11.38 -3.81 -8.20
N LEU A 201 10.74 -2.65 -8.06
CA LEU A 201 9.46 -2.31 -8.69
C LEU A 201 9.66 -1.76 -10.11
N CYS A 202 8.69 -1.99 -10.98
CA CYS A 202 8.74 -1.60 -12.38
C CYS A 202 7.34 -1.32 -12.94
N GLU A 203 7.28 -0.31 -13.81
CA GLU A 203 6.07 0.08 -14.55
C GLU A 203 6.21 -0.31 -16.02
N GLU A 204 5.47 -1.31 -16.48
CA GLU A 204 5.45 -1.74 -17.87
C GLU A 204 4.39 -0.95 -18.64
N GLY A 205 4.74 -0.42 -19.82
CA GLY A 205 3.77 0.23 -20.71
C GLY A 205 3.59 1.74 -20.52
N ALA A 206 4.61 2.45 -20.03
CA ALA A 206 4.67 3.91 -19.77
C ALA A 206 4.35 4.84 -20.98
N GLY A 207 3.93 4.30 -22.13
CA GLY A 207 3.44 5.05 -23.30
C GLY A 207 2.01 4.69 -23.73
N SER A 208 1.29 3.87 -22.95
CA SER A 208 -0.07 3.41 -23.26
C SER A 208 -1.04 3.73 -22.13
N LYS A 209 -2.35 3.73 -22.42
CA LYS A 209 -3.39 3.98 -21.40
C LYS A 209 -3.46 2.91 -20.28
N ASN A 210 -2.77 1.78 -20.45
CA ASN A 210 -2.77 0.66 -19.51
C ASN A 210 -1.35 0.43 -18.99
N VAL A 211 -0.98 1.16 -17.93
CA VAL A 211 0.26 0.93 -17.19
C VAL A 211 0.10 -0.31 -16.32
N LYS A 212 1.07 -1.23 -16.38
CA LYS A 212 1.11 -2.44 -15.56
C LYS A 212 2.19 -2.29 -14.49
N TYR A 213 1.74 -2.20 -13.25
CA TYR A 213 2.61 -2.19 -12.07
C TYR A 213 3.05 -3.62 -11.72
N CYS A 214 4.36 -3.88 -11.74
CA CYS A 214 4.92 -5.20 -11.47
C CYS A 214 6.28 -5.11 -10.76
N GLY A 215 6.85 -6.26 -10.38
CA GLY A 215 8.13 -6.29 -9.68
C GLY A 215 8.91 -7.55 -9.98
N TYR A 216 10.23 -7.46 -9.83
CA TYR A 216 11.16 -8.55 -10.10
C TYR A 216 12.02 -8.84 -8.87
N CYS A 217 12.22 -10.10 -8.51
CA CYS A 217 13.13 -10.42 -7.41
C CYS A 217 14.59 -10.04 -7.77
N SER A 218 15.47 -9.94 -6.76
CA SER A 218 16.88 -9.57 -6.93
C SER A 218 17.65 -10.35 -8.00
N GLN A 219 17.27 -11.59 -8.27
CA GLN A 219 17.87 -12.43 -9.33
C GLN A 219 17.36 -12.11 -10.74
N HIS A 220 16.16 -11.55 -10.87
CA HIS A 220 15.52 -11.24 -12.14
C HIS A 220 15.52 -9.74 -12.46
N ALA A 221 15.72 -8.87 -11.47
CA ALA A 221 15.78 -7.43 -11.65
C ALA A 221 16.90 -6.99 -12.61
N LYS A 222 18.06 -7.66 -12.63
CA LYS A 222 19.18 -7.34 -13.54
C LYS A 222 18.90 -7.60 -15.03
N LYS A 223 17.83 -8.33 -15.37
CA LYS A 223 17.40 -8.58 -16.76
C LYS A 223 16.22 -7.71 -17.19
N ALA A 224 15.53 -7.11 -16.23
CA ALA A 224 14.57 -6.05 -16.50
C ALA A 224 15.39 -4.76 -16.53
N VAL A 225 15.50 -4.12 -17.69
CA VAL A 225 15.93 -2.73 -17.72
C VAL A 225 14.84 -1.99 -16.94
N CYS A 226 15.09 -1.76 -15.66
CA CYS A 226 14.27 -0.90 -14.83
C CYS A 226 14.50 0.47 -15.42
N PHE A 227 13.66 0.86 -16.39
CA PHE A 227 13.67 2.21 -16.90
C PHE A 227 13.38 3.08 -15.68
N SER A 228 14.44 3.72 -15.20
CA SER A 228 14.34 5.04 -14.61
C SER A 228 13.27 5.79 -15.38
N ILE A 229 12.24 6.17 -14.65
CA ILE A 229 11.05 6.82 -15.15
C ILE A 229 11.55 8.17 -15.72
N PHE A 230 11.43 8.33 -17.05
CA PHE A 230 11.74 9.49 -17.90
C PHE A 230 13.11 10.18 -17.79
#